data_AF-A0A6C0KW41-F1
#
_entry.id   AF-A0A6C0KW41-F1
#
_cell.length_a   1.000
_cell.length_b   1.000
_cell.length_c   1.000
_cell.angle_alpha   90.00
_cell.angle_beta   90.00
_cell.angle_gamma   90.00
#
_symmetry.space_group_name_H-M   'P 1'
#
loop_
_entity.id
_entity.type
_entity.pdbx_description
1 polymer ?
#
loop_
_entity_poly.entity_id
_entity_poly.type
_entity_poly.pdbx_seq_one_letter_code
_entity_poly.pdbx_strand_id
1 'polypeptide(L)'
;MSVAKFQITLHRPNASASHDDIITVTPFMDEFKLEFVGKQDKLKHFVYLSDEQVVQYVEDMFYLLPTDADAYQFMQFDLPCFPSVMYKVEDLDDKVVRRSIRDRLWAVLGNWPEKVRYGSAPIADEPSY
;
A
#
# COMPACT_ATOMS: atom_id res chain seq x y z
N MET A 1 6.25 -20.24 0.33
CA MET A 1 6.95 -19.01 0.78
C MET A 1 5.90 -17.93 0.94
N SER A 2 5.89 -17.18 2.05
CA SER A 2 5.00 -16.04 2.18
C SER A 2 5.49 -14.95 1.22
N VAL A 3 4.67 -14.59 0.24
CA VAL A 3 4.93 -13.41 -0.60
C VAL A 3 4.83 -12.20 0.32
N ALA A 4 5.86 -11.33 0.31
CA ALA A 4 5.80 -10.09 1.06
C ALA A 4 4.59 -9.29 0.56
N LYS A 5 3.86 -8.61 1.45
CA LYS A 5 2.70 -7.79 1.11
C LYS A 5 2.75 -6.47 1.86
N PHE A 6 2.25 -5.43 1.22
CA PHE A 6 1.90 -4.16 1.83
C PHE A 6 0.42 -4.21 2.15
N GLN A 7 0.03 -3.82 3.36
CA GLN A 7 -1.37 -3.72 3.75
C GLN A 7 -1.68 -2.35 4.35
N ILE A 8 -2.83 -1.80 3.97
CA ILE A 8 -3.45 -0.67 4.65
C ILE A 8 -4.73 -1.19 5.29
N THR A 9 -4.94 -0.88 6.56
CA THR A 9 -6.19 -1.19 7.27
C THR A 9 -6.86 0.10 7.70
N LEU A 10 -8.12 0.25 7.32
CA LEU A 10 -8.96 1.41 7.66
C LEU A 10 -9.89 1.01 8.81
N HIS A 11 -9.68 1.63 9.96
CA HIS A 11 -10.38 1.33 11.20
C HIS A 11 -11.60 2.22 11.36
N ARG A 12 -12.78 1.61 11.56
CA ARG A 12 -14.04 2.35 11.77
C ARG A 12 -14.31 2.57 13.26
N PRO A 13 -14.91 3.71 13.65
CA PRO A 13 -15.28 3.94 15.05
C PRO A 13 -16.31 2.90 15.52
N ASN A 14 -16.07 2.33 16.72
CA ASN A 14 -16.97 1.36 17.38
C ASN A 14 -17.25 0.05 16.60
N ALA A 15 -16.45 -0.25 15.57
CA ALA A 15 -16.57 -1.50 14.83
C ALA A 15 -15.66 -2.57 15.46
N SER A 16 -16.09 -3.84 15.47
CA SER A 16 -15.17 -4.93 15.76
C SER A 16 -14.18 -5.08 14.59
N ALA A 17 -12.94 -5.50 14.86
CA ALA A 17 -11.88 -5.65 13.84
C ALA A 17 -12.28 -6.51 12.61
N SER A 18 -13.36 -7.28 12.70
CA SER A 18 -13.97 -8.01 11.58
C SER A 18 -14.63 -7.11 10.51
N HIS A 19 -14.79 -5.81 10.78
CA HIS A 19 -15.45 -4.83 9.92
C HIS A 19 -14.49 -3.79 9.34
N ASP A 20 -13.19 -3.88 9.67
CA ASP A 20 -12.20 -2.97 9.10
C ASP A 20 -11.99 -3.26 7.63
N ASP A 21 -11.89 -2.20 6.84
CA ASP A 21 -11.66 -2.31 5.42
C ASP A 21 -10.16 -2.48 5.17
N ILE A 22 -9.82 -3.38 4.24
CA ILE A 22 -8.43 -3.79 4.02
C ILE A 22 -8.06 -3.55 2.57
N ILE A 23 -6.95 -2.85 2.36
CA ILE A 23 -6.29 -2.73 1.07
C ILE A 23 -5.01 -3.54 1.16
N THR A 24 -4.83 -4.48 0.23
CA THR A 24 -3.62 -5.30 0.12
C THR A 24 -2.95 -5.02 -1.21
N VAL A 25 -1.65 -4.74 -1.17
CA VAL A 25 -0.83 -4.56 -2.36
C VAL A 25 0.21 -5.68 -2.39
N THR A 26 0.23 -6.39 -3.51
CA THR A 26 1.14 -7.51 -3.77
C THR A 26 1.83 -7.32 -5.12
N PRO A 27 3.11 -7.72 -5.25
CA PRO A 27 3.80 -7.70 -6.53
C PRO A 27 3.08 -8.60 -7.53
N PHE A 28 3.02 -8.16 -8.79
CA PHE A 28 2.48 -8.95 -9.89
C PHE A 28 3.25 -8.64 -11.17
N MET A 29 4.21 -9.50 -11.53
CA MET A 29 5.14 -9.27 -12.63
C MET A 29 5.86 -7.91 -12.45
N ASP A 30 5.67 -6.99 -13.39
CA ASP A 30 6.29 -5.67 -13.48
C ASP A 30 5.49 -4.62 -12.68
N GLU A 31 4.26 -4.96 -12.28
CA GLU A 31 3.26 -4.11 -11.66
C GLU A 31 2.94 -4.58 -10.22
N PHE A 32 1.94 -3.93 -9.62
CA PHE A 32 1.37 -4.29 -8.34
C PHE A 32 -0.13 -4.55 -8.45
N LYS A 33 -0.59 -5.67 -7.92
CA LYS A 33 -2.03 -5.90 -7.70
C LYS A 33 -2.43 -5.22 -6.41
N LEU A 34 -3.34 -4.25 -6.49
CA LEU A 34 -4.06 -3.67 -5.37
C LEU A 34 -5.41 -4.35 -5.24
N GLU A 35 -5.74 -4.87 -4.06
CA GLU A 35 -7.02 -5.50 -3.74
C GLU A 35 -7.66 -4.77 -2.55
N PHE A 36 -8.85 -4.21 -2.76
CA PHE A 36 -9.68 -3.64 -1.71
C PHE A 36 -10.75 -4.65 -1.27
N VAL A 37 -10.92 -4.79 0.04
CA VAL A 37 -11.97 -5.59 0.66
C VAL A 37 -12.71 -4.73 1.67
N GLY A 38 -13.89 -4.25 1.27
CA GLY A 38 -14.86 -3.57 2.12
C GLY A 38 -15.67 -4.60 2.90
N LYS A 39 -15.48 -4.69 4.22
CA LYS A 39 -16.09 -5.74 5.04
C LYS A 39 -17.55 -5.48 5.36
N GLN A 40 -17.92 -4.20 5.54
CA GLN A 40 -19.30 -3.80 5.80
C GLN A 40 -20.21 -4.06 4.59
N ASP A 41 -19.80 -3.58 3.40
CA ASP A 41 -20.62 -3.67 2.18
C ASP A 41 -20.35 -4.93 1.36
N LYS A 42 -19.45 -5.81 1.83
CA LYS A 42 -18.96 -6.99 1.11
C LYS A 42 -18.41 -6.65 -0.28
N LEU A 43 -17.94 -5.43 -0.46
CA LEU A 43 -17.35 -4.98 -1.72
C LEU A 43 -15.94 -5.56 -1.85
N LYS A 44 -15.65 -6.16 -3.00
CA LYS A 44 -14.31 -6.60 -3.35
C LYS A 44 -13.98 -6.19 -4.77
N HIS A 45 -12.87 -5.50 -4.95
CA HIS A 45 -12.35 -5.19 -6.27
C HIS A 45 -10.82 -5.23 -6.24
N PHE A 46 -10.23 -5.36 -7.43
CA PHE A 46 -8.79 -5.29 -7.60
C PHE A 46 -8.45 -4.52 -8.86
N VAL A 47 -7.24 -3.98 -8.90
CA VAL A 47 -6.66 -3.27 -10.03
C VAL A 47 -5.16 -3.55 -10.08
N TYR A 48 -4.58 -3.49 -11.27
CA TYR A 48 -3.13 -3.54 -11.44
C TYR A 48 -2.61 -2.13 -11.67
N LEU A 49 -1.56 -1.77 -10.94
CA LEU A 49 -1.03 -0.42 -10.86
C LEU A 49 0.50 -0.45 -10.98
N SER A 50 1.04 0.57 -11.66
CA SER A 50 2.46 0.91 -11.56
C SER A 50 2.80 1.52 -10.19
N ASP A 51 4.09 1.70 -9.91
CA ASP A 51 4.58 2.21 -8.63
C ASP A 51 4.04 3.61 -8.35
N GLU A 52 4.08 4.47 -9.36
CA GLU A 52 3.52 5.83 -9.31
C GLU A 52 2.02 5.80 -9.02
N GLN A 53 1.30 4.86 -9.62
CA GLN A 53 -0.14 4.74 -9.42
C GLN A 53 -0.50 4.19 -8.03
N VAL A 54 0.32 3.31 -7.45
CA VAL A 54 0.15 2.88 -6.05
C VAL A 54 0.34 4.06 -5.10
N VAL A 55 1.39 4.86 -5.31
CA VAL A 55 1.65 6.05 -4.50
C VAL A 55 0.51 7.06 -4.65
N GLN A 56 0.08 7.34 -5.89
CA GLN A 56 -1.03 8.23 -6.15
C GLN A 56 -2.32 7.76 -5.48
N TYR A 57 -2.63 6.45 -5.55
CA TYR A 57 -3.80 5.89 -4.89
C TYR A 57 -3.80 6.16 -3.38
N VAL A 58 -2.64 5.98 -2.71
CA VAL A 58 -2.54 6.27 -1.27
C VAL A 58 -2.62 7.78 -0.99
N GLU A 59 -2.04 8.62 -1.84
CA GLU A 59 -2.16 10.08 -1.71
C GLU A 59 -3.61 10.53 -1.86
N ASP A 60 -4.35 10.01 -2.83
CA ASP A 60 -5.77 10.29 -3.04
C ASP A 60 -6.60 9.93 -1.80
N MET A 61 -6.28 8.81 -1.13
CA MET A 61 -6.94 8.44 0.13
C MET A 61 -6.73 9.49 1.22
N PHE A 62 -5.57 10.15 1.30
CA PHE A 62 -5.33 11.22 2.28
C PHE A 62 -6.26 12.43 2.07
N TYR A 63 -6.71 12.66 0.84
CA TYR A 63 -7.63 13.75 0.54
C TYR A 63 -9.10 13.33 0.71
N LEU A 64 -9.43 12.07 0.42
CA LEU A 64 -10.81 11.59 0.39
C LEU A 64 -11.30 11.14 1.77
N LEU A 65 -10.49 10.41 2.54
CA LEU A 65 -10.92 9.83 3.82
C LEU A 65 -11.38 10.87 4.85
N PRO A 66 -10.73 12.04 5.02
CA PRO A 66 -11.20 13.05 5.97
C PRO A 66 -12.54 13.69 5.58
N THR A 67 -12.94 13.57 4.31
CA THR A 67 -14.19 14.17 3.78
C THR A 67 -15.37 13.21 3.81
N ASP A 68 -15.16 11.94 4.19
CA ASP A 68 -16.20 10.93 4.26
C ASP A 68 -17.17 11.22 5.43
N ALA A 69 -18.47 11.07 5.17
CA ALA A 69 -19.52 11.27 6.16
C ALA A 69 -19.56 10.13 7.21
N ASP A 70 -19.14 8.92 6.82
CA ASP A 70 -18.96 7.76 7.70
C ASP A 70 -17.46 7.53 7.97
N ALA A 71 -16.85 8.53 8.58
CA ALA A 71 -15.40 8.65 8.69
C ALA A 71 -14.73 7.45 9.40
N TYR A 72 -13.69 6.93 8.77
CA TYR A 72 -12.70 6.08 9.45
C TYR A 72 -11.99 6.89 10.53
N GLN A 73 -11.63 6.23 11.63
CA GLN A 73 -10.94 6.88 12.75
C GLN A 73 -9.42 6.79 12.60
N PHE A 74 -8.93 5.64 12.14
CA PHE A 74 -7.50 5.38 11.99
C PHE A 74 -7.17 4.72 10.65
N MET A 75 -5.96 4.99 10.17
CA MET A 75 -5.35 4.35 9.02
C MET A 75 -4.04 3.69 9.48
N GLN A 76 -3.96 2.37 9.36
CA GLN A 76 -2.79 1.59 9.72
C GLN A 76 -2.04 1.14 8.46
N PHE A 77 -0.73 1.32 8.46
CA PHE A 77 0.18 0.89 7.41
C PHE A 77 1.05 -0.25 7.91
N ASP A 78 0.90 -1.42 7.29
CA ASP A 78 1.76 -2.59 7.48
C ASP A 78 2.63 -2.75 6.23
N LEU A 79 3.81 -2.14 6.30
CA LEU A 79 4.80 -2.13 5.21
C LEU A 79 5.89 -3.17 5.47
N PRO A 80 6.32 -3.95 4.47
CA PRO A 80 7.47 -4.85 4.61
C PRO A 80 8.71 -4.09 5.10
N CYS A 81 9.43 -4.67 6.05
CA CYS A 81 10.67 -4.11 6.61
C CYS A 81 10.52 -2.79 7.39
N PHE A 82 9.29 -2.30 7.63
CA PHE A 82 9.02 -1.18 8.51
C PHE A 82 8.14 -1.62 9.69
N PRO A 83 8.23 -0.95 10.84
CA PRO A 83 7.24 -1.15 11.90
C PRO A 83 5.86 -0.71 11.39
N SER A 84 4.83 -1.45 11.83
CA SER A 84 3.45 -1.03 11.61
C SER A 84 3.23 0.34 12.25
N VAL A 85 2.61 1.26 11.51
CA VAL A 85 2.27 2.59 12.03
C VAL A 85 0.80 2.88 11.80
N MET A 86 0.14 3.35 12.84
CA MET A 86 -1.24 3.77 12.85
C MET A 86 -1.31 5.28 13.00
N TYR A 87 -2.02 5.94 12.09
CA TYR A 87 -2.30 7.37 12.13
C TYR A 87 -3.78 7.59 12.37
N LYS A 88 -4.14 8.67 13.07
CA LYS A 88 -5.52 9.13 13.00
C LYS A 88 -5.76 9.76 11.63
N VAL A 89 -6.99 9.68 11.15
CA VAL A 89 -7.35 10.30 9.86
C VAL A 89 -7.13 11.82 9.89
N GLU A 90 -7.32 12.48 11.04
CA GLU A 90 -7.02 13.92 11.21
C GLU A 90 -5.54 14.28 11.01
N ASP A 91 -4.62 13.36 11.33
CA ASP A 91 -3.18 13.59 11.18
C ASP A 91 -2.71 13.45 9.72
N LEU A 92 -3.55 12.87 8.85
CA LEU A 92 -3.20 12.66 7.44
C LEU A 92 -3.12 14.00 6.69
N ASP A 93 -3.65 15.10 7.20
CA ASP A 93 -3.49 16.44 6.62
C ASP A 93 -2.12 17.07 6.90
N ASP A 94 -1.34 16.52 7.83
CA ASP A 94 0.01 17.00 8.11
C ASP A 94 0.98 16.62 6.96
N LYS A 95 1.61 17.64 6.37
CA LYS A 95 2.58 17.48 5.27
C LYS A 95 3.76 16.58 5.63
N VAL A 96 4.20 16.61 6.89
CA VAL A 96 5.30 15.78 7.39
C VAL A 96 4.87 14.32 7.45
N VAL A 97 3.64 14.05 7.91
CA VAL A 97 3.07 12.70 7.93
C VAL A 97 2.93 12.15 6.52
N ARG A 98 2.31 12.91 5.60
CA ARG A 98 2.17 12.52 4.19
C ARG A 98 3.50 12.21 3.53
N ARG A 99 4.50 13.09 3.72
CA ARG A 99 5.86 12.88 3.19
C ARG A 99 6.51 11.63 3.76
N SER A 100 6.42 11.42 5.07
CA SER A 100 6.95 10.22 5.73
C SER A 100 6.34 8.94 5.18
N ILE A 101 5.02 8.90 4.95
CA ILE A 101 4.36 7.73 4.35
C ILE A 101 4.81 7.54 2.90
N ARG A 102 4.83 8.60 2.09
CA ARG A 102 5.27 8.58 0.69
C ARG A 102 6.70 8.06 0.55
N ASP A 103 7.63 8.54 1.37
CA ASP A 103 9.04 8.13 1.35
C ASP A 103 9.19 6.63 1.66
N ARG A 104 8.38 6.10 2.60
CA ARG A 104 8.34 4.67 2.91
C ARG A 104 7.73 3.84 1.78
N LEU A 105 6.65 4.32 1.16
CA LEU A 105 6.05 3.64 0.01
C LEU A 105 7.07 3.52 -1.14
N TRP A 106 7.78 4.60 -1.48
CA TRP A 106 8.83 4.55 -2.49
C TRP A 106 9.96 3.58 -2.12
N ALA A 107 10.39 3.58 -0.85
CA ALA A 107 11.40 2.65 -0.38
C ALA A 107 10.95 1.19 -0.54
N VAL A 108 9.69 0.88 -0.20
CA VAL A 108 9.13 -0.48 -0.32
C VAL A 108 8.95 -0.89 -1.78
N LEU A 109 8.29 -0.06 -2.60
CA LEU A 109 7.99 -0.37 -3.99
C LEU A 109 9.25 -0.50 -4.84
N GLY A 110 10.22 0.41 -4.65
CA GLY A 110 11.48 0.41 -5.39
C GLY A 110 12.45 -0.71 -5.00
N ASN A 111 12.33 -1.29 -3.81
CA ASN A 111 13.22 -2.35 -3.32
C ASN A 111 12.50 -3.70 -3.16
N TRP A 112 11.34 -3.89 -3.80
CA TRP A 112 10.57 -5.12 -3.63
C TRP A 112 11.37 -6.34 -4.09
N PRO A 113 11.55 -7.39 -3.26
CA PRO A 113 12.47 -8.50 -3.57
C PRO A 113 12.18 -9.23 -4.88
N GLU A 114 10.93 -9.24 -5.34
CA GLU A 114 10.50 -9.91 -6.56
C GLU A 114 10.76 -9.06 -7.82
N LYS A 115 10.69 -7.72 -7.73
CA LYS A 115 11.14 -6.84 -8.83
C LYS A 115 12.63 -6.97 -9.08
N VAL A 116 13.43 -7.16 -8.03
CA VAL A 116 14.88 -7.40 -8.16
C VAL A 116 15.16 -8.73 -8.88
N ARG A 117 14.26 -9.72 -8.82
CA ARG A 117 14.42 -11.03 -9.48
C ARG A 117 14.01 -11.04 -10.95
N TYR A 118 13.02 -10.23 -11.35
CA TYR A 118 12.60 -10.11 -12.75
C TYR A 118 13.30 -8.96 -13.50
N GLY A 119 13.89 -7.99 -12.78
CA GLY A 119 14.67 -6.89 -13.35
C GLY A 119 16.16 -7.20 -13.62
N SER A 120 16.67 -8.35 -13.17
CA SER A 120 17.98 -8.84 -13.58
C SER A 120 17.83 -9.75 -14.79
N ALA A 121 17.79 -9.15 -15.99
CA ALA A 121 18.30 -9.86 -17.16
C ALA A 121 19.72 -10.33 -16.82
N PRO A 122 20.11 -11.58 -17.17
CA PRO A 122 21.50 -11.99 -17.01
C PRO A 122 22.34 -10.98 -17.81
N ILE A 123 23.34 -10.39 -17.14
CA ILE A 123 24.43 -9.72 -17.84
C ILE A 123 24.95 -10.77 -18.82
N ALA A 124 24.70 -10.57 -20.11
CA ALA A 124 25.20 -11.47 -21.14
C ALA A 124 26.71 -11.57 -20.94
N ASP A 125 27.21 -12.80 -20.75
CA ASP A 125 28.65 -13.07 -20.77
C ASP A 125 29.25 -12.36 -21.98
N GLU A 126 30.13 -11.39 -21.73
CA GLU A 126 30.93 -10.80 -22.79
C GLU A 126 31.72 -11.93 -23.46
N PRO A 127 31.70 -12.06 -24.80
CA PRO A 127 32.51 -13.05 -25.46
C PRO A 127 33.98 -12.67 -25.26
N SER A 128 34.71 -13.51 -24.54
CA SER A 128 36.17 -13.44 -24.48
C SER A 128 36.73 -13.61 -25.89
N TYR A 129 37.24 -12.51 -26.46
CA TYR A 129 38.09 -12.51 -27.66
C TYR A 129 39.54 -12.82 -27.29
#